data_AF-A0AAV8WJE0-F1
#
_entry.id   AF-A0AAV8WJE0-F1
#
_cell.length_a   1.000
_cell.length_b   1.000
_cell.length_c   1.000
_cell.angle_alpha   90.00
_cell.angle_beta   90.00
_cell.angle_gamma   90.00
#
_symmetry.space_group_name_H-M   'P 1'
#
loop_
_entity.id
_entity.type
_entity.pdbx_description
1 polymer ?
#
loop_
_entity_poly.entity_id
_entity_poly.type
_entity_poly.pdbx_seq_one_letter_code
_entity_poly.pdbx_strand_id
1 'polypeptide(L)' 'MKKQDEDNRANQRNPNNPSYWKSRDMEKPKDWQAQAKGSSSMSKEEQDNRSRQKNPNNPAYYDSRGGKK' A
#
# COMPACT_ATOMS: atom_id res chain seq x y z
N MET A 1 19.77 7.39 16.74
CA MET A 1 19.14 8.45 15.92
C MET A 1 18.37 9.36 16.86
N LYS A 2 18.27 10.67 16.57
CA LYS A 2 17.46 11.57 17.41
C LYS A 2 16.00 11.46 16.97
N LYS A 3 15.05 11.65 17.89
CA LYS A 3 13.61 11.67 17.58
C LYS A 3 13.27 12.60 16.42
N GLN A 4 13.94 13.74 16.34
CA GLN A 4 13.78 14.70 15.25
C GLN A 4 14.14 14.10 13.87
N ASP A 5 15.17 13.25 13.79
CA ASP A 5 15.56 12.60 12.54
C ASP A 5 14.52 11.57 12.10
N GLU A 6 13.92 10.87 13.07
CA GLU A 6 12.84 9.89 12.84
C GLU A 6 11.55 10.57 12.40
N ASP A 7 11.17 11.68 13.06
CA ASP A 7 10.01 12.49 12.71
C ASP A 7 10.18 13.07 11.30
N ASN A 8 11.37 13.57 10.95
CA ASN A 8 11.69 14.07 9.62
C ASN A 8 11.58 12.97 8.56
N ARG A 9 12.14 11.79 8.85
CA ARG A 9 12.04 10.63 7.95
C ARG A 9 10.59 10.16 7.78
N ALA A 10 9.81 10.14 8.86
CA ALA A 10 8.39 9.80 8.81
C ALA A 10 7.61 10.80 7.96
N ASN A 11 7.86 12.10 8.13
CA ASN A 11 7.24 13.17 7.35
C ASN A 11 7.58 13.06 5.85
N GLN A 12 8.84 12.77 5.50
CA GLN A 12 9.24 12.55 4.10
C GLN A 12 8.66 11.28 3.48
N ARG A 13 8.18 10.32 4.29
CA ARG A 13 7.58 9.06 3.83
C ARG A 13 6.05 9.06 3.82
N ASN A 14 5.42 10.13 4.30
CA ASN A 14 3.96 10.22 4.37
C ASN A 14 3.41 11.09 3.23
N PRO A 15 2.71 10.52 2.22
CA PRO A 15 2.11 11.29 1.13
C PRO A 15 1.08 12.35 1.55
N ASN A 16 0.55 12.28 2.78
CA ASN A 16 -0.29 13.35 3.34
C ASN A 16 0.55 14.58 3.77
N ASN A 17 1.81 14.38 4.14
CA ASN A 17 2.69 15.45 4.59
C ASN A 17 3.30 16.21 3.38
N PRO A 18 3.29 17.55 3.34
CA PRO A 18 3.92 18.33 2.28
C PRO A 18 5.41 18.00 2.03
N SER A 19 6.14 17.60 3.08
CA SER A 19 7.56 17.23 2.98
C SER A 19 7.81 16.01 2.09
N TYR A 20 6.82 15.13 1.92
CA TYR A 20 6.91 14.01 0.97
C TYR A 20 6.95 14.48 -0.48
N TRP A 21 6.17 15.51 -0.82
CA TRP A 21 6.09 16.04 -2.18
C TRP A 21 7.30 16.94 -2.47
N LYS A 22 7.66 17.79 -1.51
CA LYS A 22 8.86 18.63 -1.59
C LYS A 22 10.15 17.83 -1.76
N SER A 23 10.30 16.70 -1.07
CA SER A 23 11.50 15.86 -1.21
C SER A 23 11.63 15.17 -2.57
N ARG A 24 10.57 15.20 -3.37
CA ARG A 24 10.49 14.59 -4.70
C ARG A 24 10.39 15.62 -5.83
N ASP A 25 10.57 16.90 -5.51
CA ASP A 25 10.42 18.01 -6.45
C ASP A 25 9.06 18.01 -7.16
N MET A 26 8.00 17.67 -6.41
CA MET A 26 6.63 17.61 -6.90
C MET A 26 5.73 18.51 -6.06
N GLU A 27 4.70 19.06 -6.69
CA GLU A 27 3.61 19.73 -5.98
C GLU A 27 2.58 18.71 -5.51
N LYS A 28 2.04 18.92 -4.29
CA LYS A 28 0.96 18.08 -3.78
C LYS A 28 -0.30 18.33 -4.63
N PRO A 29 -0.87 17.32 -5.31
CA PRO A 29 -2.10 17.50 -6.08
C PRO A 29 -3.23 18.02 -5.20
N LYS A 30 -4.08 18.92 -5.72
CA LYS A 30 -5.25 19.43 -4.97
C LYS A 30 -6.17 18.28 -4.53
N ASP A 31 -6.31 17.27 -5.38
CA ASP A 31 -7.13 16.07 -5.15
C ASP A 31 -6.32 14.86 -4.65
N TRP A 32 -5.18 15.08 -3.97
CA TRP A 32 -4.33 13.99 -3.44
C TRP A 32 -5.11 12.97 -2.57
N GLN A 33 -6.18 13.44 -1.90
CA GLN A 33 -7.07 12.61 -1.09
C GLN A 33 -7.93 11.66 -1.95
N ALA A 34 -8.37 12.11 -3.12
CA ALA A 34 -9.12 11.28 -4.07
C ALA A 34 -8.19 10.22 -4.69
N GLN A 35 -6.95 10.60 -5.00
CA GLN A 35 -5.93 9.69 -5.52
C GLN A 35 -5.52 8.63 -4.48
N ALA A 36 -5.45 8.99 -3.20
CA ALA A 36 -5.17 8.05 -2.10
C ALA A 36 -6.31 7.04 -1.86
N LYS A 37 -7.56 7.42 -2.15
CA LYS A 37 -8.74 6.56 -2.01
C LYS A 37 -8.96 5.62 -3.21
N GLY A 38 -8.22 5.82 -4.31
CA GLY A 38 -8.51 5.20 -5.61
C GLY A 38 -7.71 3.95 -5.97
N SER A 39 -6.96 3.34 -5.05
CA SER A 39 -6.02 2.25 -5.40
C SER A 39 -6.43 0.87 -4.87
N SER A 40 -7.68 0.46 -5.09
CA SER A 40 -7.94 -0.95 -5.37
C SER A 40 -8.42 -1.03 -6.81
N SER A 41 -7.47 -1.11 -7.74
CA SER A 41 -7.76 -1.42 -9.15
C SER A 41 -8.30 -2.85 -9.33
N MET A 42 -8.39 -3.63 -8.24
CA MET A 42 -8.89 -4.99 -8.25
C MET A 42 -10.41 -4.99 -8.14
N SER A 43 -11.05 -5.62 -9.13
CA SER A 43 -12.44 -6.05 -9.08
C SER A 43 -12.73 -6.86 -7.81
N LYS A 44 -14.02 -6.97 -7.44
CA LYS A 44 -14.42 -7.75 -6.25
C LYS A 44 -13.97 -9.21 -6.36
N GLU A 45 -14.03 -9.74 -7.57
CA GLU A 45 -13.62 -11.09 -7.92
C GLU A 45 -12.11 -11.28 -7.72
N GLU A 46 -11.28 -10.32 -8.14
CA GLU A 46 -9.84 -10.35 -7.91
C GLU A 46 -9.49 -10.25 -6.41
N GLN A 47 -10.22 -9.42 -5.66
CA GLN A 47 -10.05 -9.31 -4.21
C GLN A 47 -10.39 -10.63 -3.50
N ASP A 48 -11.47 -11.29 -3.91
CA ASP A 48 -11.87 -12.58 -3.34
C ASP A 48 -10.88 -13.69 -3.68
N ASN A 49 -10.43 -13.77 -4.93
CA ASN A 49 -9.42 -14.74 -5.35
C ASN A 49 -8.11 -14.55 -4.58
N ARG A 50 -7.66 -13.30 -4.44
CA ARG A 50 -6.48 -12.97 -3.64
C ARG A 50 -6.66 -13.35 -2.18
N SER A 51 -7.86 -13.15 -1.63
CA SER A 51 -8.16 -13.49 -0.23
C SER A 51 -8.12 -15.01 -0.01
N ARG A 52 -8.67 -15.79 -0.95
CA ARG A 52 -8.59 -17.26 -0.94
C ARG A 52 -7.16 -17.77 -1.00
N GLN A 53 -6.33 -17.21 -1.88
CA GLN A 53 -4.90 -17.57 -2.01
C GLN A 53 -4.07 -17.20 -0.77
N LYS A 54 -4.53 -16.25 0.05
CA LYS A 54 -3.86 -15.84 1.28
C LYS A 54 -4.33 -16.60 2.53
N ASN A 55 -5.41 -17.36 2.43
CA ASN A 55 -5.99 -18.09 3.55
C ASN A 55 -5.43 -19.53 3.62
N PRO A 56 -4.59 -19.89 4.60
CA PRO A 56 -4.01 -21.23 4.71
C PRO A 56 -5.06 -22.35 4.90
N ASN A 57 -6.27 -22.03 5.34
CA ASN A 57 -7.37 -22.99 5.44
C ASN A 57 -8.11 -23.21 4.10
N ASN A 58 -7.75 -22.46 3.06
CA ASN A 58 -8.34 -22.59 1.72
C ASN A 58 -7.38 -23.39 0.82
N PRO A 59 -7.87 -24.36 0.03
CA PRO A 59 -7.01 -25.14 -0.88
C PRO A 59 -6.20 -24.28 -1.86
N ALA A 60 -6.77 -23.17 -2.35
CA ALA A 60 -6.12 -22.26 -3.30
C ALA A 60 -4.83 -21.62 -2.76
N TYR A 61 -4.64 -21.58 -1.44
CA TYR A 61 -3.41 -21.11 -0.82
C TYR A 61 -2.22 -22.00 -1.21
N TYR A 62 -2.36 -23.31 -1.08
CA TYR A 62 -1.29 -24.25 -1.38
C TYR A 62 -1.02 -24.33 -2.88
N ASP A 63 -2.08 -24.28 -3.70
CA ASP A 63 -1.97 -24.28 -5.16
C ASP A 63 -1.19 -23.04 -5.65
N SER A 64 -1.40 -21.87 -5.03
CA SER A 64 -0.69 -20.64 -5.35
C SER A 64 0.80 -20.63 -4.94
N ARG A 65 1.25 -21.58 -4.12
CA ARG A 65 2.61 -21.64 -3.56
C ARG A 65 3.44 -22.82 -4.08
N GLY A 66 3.07 -23.38 -5.23
CA GLY A 66 3.79 -24.50 -5.84
C GLY A 66 3.50 -25.86 -5.21
N GLY A 67 2.43 -25.94 -4.41
CA GLY A 67 1.72 -27.16 -4.04
C GLY A 67 2.54 -28.31 -3.47
N LYS A 68 2.54 -28.45 -2.14
CA LYS A 68 2.14 -29.69 -1.43
C LYS A 68 1.39 -29.28 -0.15
N LYS A 69 0.22 -29.87 0.09
CA LYS A 69 -0.48 -29.79 1.38
C LYS A 69 0.20 -30.71 2.38
#